data_AF-A0A1Y6CWR9-F1
#
_entry.id   AF-A0A1Y6CWR9-F1
#
_cell.length_a   1.000
_cell.length_b   1.000
_cell.length_c   1.000
_cell.angle_alpha   90.00
_cell.angle_beta   90.00
_cell.angle_gamma   90.00
#
_symmetry.space_group_name_H-M   'P 1'
#
loop_
_entity.id
_entity.type
_entity.pdbx_description
1 polymer ?
#
loop_
_entity_poly.entity_id
_entity_poly.type
_entity_poly.pdbx_seq_one_letter_code
_entity_poly.pdbx_strand_id
1 'polypeptide(L)'
;MTGMADHGLEWHSLLDALCVERGYLDNGELASRYCEVTRRTGLSAYESAYKSLANWRQGLHTPTRRNFRILGLLLGVDSLDGERRALWTTLYEQAQRRRPAGEAPQAGAPASTGRPARWPLGRGATVLLAAGLLAVCGVVAGYLTGRSDAPAETGPTASAVPGQIADGPIDMTGQRIYWLQFVRLRPGQSAVVHGKRGARCGAPPPSWDEVLPELPAVASGEWADGGVGYRVSRACQGPTPARAVVFSAHRQGTEMFILYDDPVTIVVD
;
A
#
# COMPACT_ATOMS: atom_id res chain seq x y z
N MET A 1 -4.10 -15.03 -32.57
CA MET A 1 -4.75 -13.90 -31.87
C MET A 1 -4.67 -12.71 -32.81
N THR A 2 -5.66 -12.59 -33.69
CA THR A 2 -5.65 -11.62 -34.79
C THR A 2 -7.07 -11.07 -34.85
N GLY A 3 -7.27 -9.87 -34.32
CA GLY A 3 -8.62 -9.29 -34.21
C GLY A 3 -8.78 -8.11 -33.24
N MET A 4 -7.73 -7.36 -32.94
CA MET A 4 -7.82 -6.09 -32.20
C MET A 4 -7.28 -4.95 -33.08
N ALA A 5 -7.82 -4.87 -34.29
CA ALA A 5 -7.45 -3.89 -35.29
C ALA A 5 -8.02 -2.51 -34.93
N ASP A 6 -7.10 -1.55 -34.79
CA ASP A 6 -7.24 -0.14 -35.13
C ASP A 6 -8.09 0.80 -34.24
N HIS A 7 -8.29 0.45 -32.97
CA HIS A 7 -8.50 1.47 -31.95
C HIS A 7 -7.14 1.83 -31.36
N GLY A 8 -6.67 3.06 -31.64
CA GLY A 8 -5.36 3.58 -31.30
C GLY A 8 -4.88 3.11 -29.92
N LEU A 9 -3.96 2.16 -29.92
CA LEU A 9 -3.50 1.52 -28.70
C LEU A 9 -2.72 2.55 -27.88
N GLU A 10 -3.28 3.00 -26.77
CA GLU A 10 -2.64 3.97 -25.90
C GLU A 10 -1.64 3.29 -24.96
N TRP A 11 -0.58 4.01 -24.57
CA TRP A 11 0.45 3.46 -23.67
C TRP A 11 -0.13 2.92 -22.35
N HIS A 12 -1.12 3.64 -21.78
CA HIS A 12 -1.74 3.23 -20.52
C HIS A 12 -2.58 1.95 -20.65
N SER A 13 -3.19 1.70 -21.81
CA SER A 13 -3.91 0.45 -22.08
C SER A 13 -2.94 -0.73 -22.16
N LEU A 14 -1.78 -0.55 -22.79
CA LEU A 14 -0.72 -1.56 -22.79
C LEU A 14 -0.14 -1.80 -21.38
N LEU A 15 0.05 -0.73 -20.60
CA LEU A 15 0.44 -0.84 -19.19
C LEU A 15 -0.58 -1.68 -18.41
N ASP A 16 -1.87 -1.38 -18.53
CA ASP A 16 -2.93 -2.08 -17.82
C ASP A 16 -2.99 -3.56 -18.20
N ALA A 17 -2.91 -3.88 -19.49
CA ALA A 17 -2.85 -5.25 -19.99
C ALA A 17 -1.62 -6.01 -19.44
N LEU A 18 -0.44 -5.38 -19.42
CA LEU A 18 0.76 -5.98 -18.84
C LEU A 18 0.64 -6.17 -17.32
N CYS A 19 -0.02 -5.26 -16.61
CA CYS A 19 -0.31 -5.45 -15.18
C CYS A 19 -1.17 -6.71 -14.97
N VAL A 20 -2.26 -6.86 -15.72
CA VAL A 20 -3.16 -8.02 -15.63
C VAL A 20 -2.42 -9.32 -16.00
N GLU A 21 -1.64 -9.33 -17.08
CA GLU A 21 -0.83 -10.49 -17.51
C GLU A 21 0.17 -10.93 -16.43
N ARG A 22 0.64 -10.00 -15.60
CA ARG A 22 1.58 -10.28 -14.49
C ARG A 22 0.91 -10.50 -13.14
N GLY A 23 -0.42 -10.57 -13.11
CA GLY A 23 -1.19 -10.81 -11.88
C GLY A 23 -1.44 -9.56 -11.03
N TYR A 24 -1.01 -8.37 -11.47
CA TYR A 24 -1.27 -7.09 -10.79
C TYR A 24 -2.68 -6.57 -11.11
N LEU A 25 -3.70 -7.29 -10.62
CA LEU A 25 -5.11 -6.95 -10.82
C LEU A 25 -5.46 -5.59 -10.21
N ASP A 26 -4.86 -5.27 -9.06
CA ASP A 26 -4.97 -4.00 -8.37
C ASP A 26 -3.65 -3.22 -8.35
N ASN A 27 -3.67 -1.99 -7.81
CA ASN A 27 -2.45 -1.18 -7.67
C ASN A 27 -1.70 -1.46 -6.37
N GLY A 28 -2.25 -2.24 -5.45
CA GLY A 28 -1.74 -2.47 -4.11
C GLY A 28 -0.47 -3.30 -4.11
N GLU A 29 -0.48 -4.45 -4.79
CA GLU A 29 0.71 -5.28 -4.90
C GLU A 29 1.82 -4.57 -5.69
N LEU A 30 1.46 -3.98 -6.85
CA LEU A 30 2.41 -3.25 -7.69
C LEU A 30 3.01 -2.03 -6.98
N ALA A 31 2.23 -1.31 -6.15
CA ALA A 31 2.73 -0.20 -5.34
C ALA A 31 3.75 -0.67 -4.31
N SER A 32 3.53 -1.83 -3.66
CA SER A 32 4.47 -2.41 -2.69
C SER A 32 5.80 -2.72 -3.37
N ARG A 33 5.76 -3.45 -4.50
CA ARG A 33 6.95 -3.76 -5.32
C ARG A 33 7.66 -2.51 -5.83
N TYR A 34 6.89 -1.50 -6.23
CA TYR A 34 7.44 -0.22 -6.67
C TYR A 34 8.19 0.51 -5.54
N CYS A 35 7.64 0.51 -4.33
CA CYS A 35 8.29 1.04 -3.13
C CYS A 35 9.59 0.30 -2.79
N GLU A 36 9.60 -1.04 -2.89
CA GLU A 36 10.79 -1.87 -2.71
C GLU A 36 11.91 -1.48 -3.69
N VAL A 37 11.61 -1.44 -5.00
CA VAL A 37 12.60 -1.11 -6.04
C VAL A 37 13.10 0.33 -5.92
N THR A 38 12.24 1.26 -5.50
CA THR A 38 12.63 2.66 -5.28
C THR A 38 13.29 2.92 -3.93
N ARG A 39 13.40 1.90 -3.07
CA ARG A 39 13.88 1.99 -1.68
C ARG A 39 13.16 3.07 -0.87
N ARG A 40 11.87 3.26 -1.14
CA ARG A 40 11.00 4.18 -0.39
C ARG A 40 10.17 3.37 0.58
N THR A 41 10.35 3.62 1.87
CA THR A 41 9.61 2.94 2.93
C THR A 41 8.53 3.85 3.51
N GLY A 42 7.57 3.23 4.21
CA GLY A 42 6.53 3.93 4.94
C GLY A 42 5.24 4.15 4.15
N LEU A 43 4.17 4.40 4.91
CA LEU A 43 2.81 4.45 4.39
C LEU A 43 2.60 5.57 3.35
N SER A 44 3.14 6.77 3.60
CA SER A 44 2.99 7.90 2.68
C SER A 44 3.62 7.64 1.30
N ALA A 45 4.76 6.93 1.26
CA ALA A 45 5.39 6.53 0.02
C ALA A 45 4.52 5.52 -0.76
N TYR A 46 3.96 4.54 -0.04
CA TYR A 46 3.05 3.55 -0.60
C TYR A 46 1.79 4.19 -1.19
N GLU A 47 1.11 5.05 -0.44
CA GLU A 47 -0.12 5.72 -0.91
C GLU A 47 0.15 6.62 -2.13
N SER A 48 1.32 7.28 -2.15
CA SER A 48 1.76 8.07 -3.30
C SER A 48 2.04 7.20 -4.54
N ALA A 49 2.66 6.04 -4.36
CA ALA A 49 2.90 5.08 -5.43
C ALA A 49 1.58 4.51 -5.96
N TYR A 50 0.69 4.09 -5.06
CA TYR A 50 -0.65 3.59 -5.38
C TYR A 50 -1.44 4.60 -6.23
N LYS A 51 -1.49 5.87 -5.80
CA LYS A 51 -2.16 6.93 -6.56
C LYS A 51 -1.51 7.18 -7.92
N SER A 52 -0.18 7.18 -7.98
CA SER A 52 0.54 7.40 -9.25
C SER A 52 0.25 6.28 -10.24
N LEU A 53 0.27 5.02 -9.79
CA LEU A 53 -0.05 3.85 -10.60
C LEU A 53 -1.49 3.90 -11.12
N ALA A 54 -2.45 4.27 -10.26
CA ALA A 54 -3.84 4.46 -10.67
C ALA A 54 -3.97 5.50 -11.80
N ASN A 55 -3.33 6.66 -11.64
CA ASN A 55 -3.36 7.72 -12.65
C ASN A 55 -2.66 7.30 -13.96
N TRP A 56 -1.58 6.51 -13.89
CA TRP A 56 -0.88 6.02 -15.08
C TRP A 56 -1.67 4.96 -15.82
N ARG A 57 -2.33 4.02 -15.12
CA ARG A 57 -3.17 2.98 -15.75
C ARG A 57 -4.44 3.56 -16.40
N GLN A 58 -4.96 4.65 -15.85
CA GLN A 58 -6.11 5.37 -16.41
C GLN A 58 -5.72 6.36 -17.53
N GLY A 59 -4.44 6.49 -17.86
CA GLY A 59 -3.98 7.44 -18.88
C GLY A 59 -4.09 8.91 -18.48
N LEU A 60 -4.39 9.22 -17.22
CA LEU A 60 -4.50 10.59 -16.71
C LEU A 60 -3.13 11.30 -16.68
N HIS A 61 -2.07 10.54 -16.43
CA HIS A 61 -0.69 11.05 -16.47
C HIS A 61 0.25 10.07 -17.16
N THR A 62 1.29 10.62 -17.78
CA THR A 62 2.41 9.84 -18.30
C THR A 62 3.54 9.80 -17.26
N PRO A 63 4.07 8.62 -16.87
CA PRO A 63 5.14 8.55 -15.89
C PRO A 63 6.42 9.24 -16.37
N THR A 64 7.27 9.65 -15.45
CA THR A 64 8.62 10.16 -15.81
C THR A 64 9.48 9.06 -16.44
N ARG A 65 10.55 9.43 -17.16
CA ARG A 65 11.50 8.45 -17.74
C ARG A 65 12.13 7.51 -16.69
N ARG A 66 12.27 7.96 -15.44
CA ARG A 66 12.73 7.10 -14.33
C ARG A 66 11.67 6.08 -13.97
N ASN A 67 10.43 6.52 -13.77
CA ASN A 67 9.33 5.64 -13.37
C ASN A 67 8.96 4.66 -14.49
N PHE A 68 8.99 5.09 -15.74
CA PHE A 68 8.83 4.23 -16.92
C PHE A 68 9.81 3.05 -16.91
N ARG A 69 11.09 3.29 -16.61
CA ARG A 69 12.09 2.21 -16.50
C ARG A 69 11.82 1.27 -15.33
N ILE A 70 11.39 1.80 -14.18
CA ILE A 70 11.01 0.97 -13.02
C ILE A 70 9.82 0.09 -13.37
N LEU A 71 8.80 0.62 -14.03
CA LEU A 71 7.65 -0.16 -14.50
C LEU A 71 8.08 -1.24 -15.49
N GLY A 72 8.97 -0.91 -16.43
CA GLY A 72 9.52 -1.89 -17.37
C GLY A 72 10.20 -3.07 -16.66
N LEU A 73 10.95 -2.79 -15.59
CA LEU A 73 11.58 -3.82 -14.76
C LEU A 73 10.53 -4.67 -14.00
N LEU A 74 9.59 -4.02 -13.30
CA LEU A 74 8.55 -4.70 -12.52
C LEU A 74 7.62 -5.57 -13.37
N LEU A 75 7.32 -5.10 -14.58
CA LEU A 75 6.48 -5.77 -15.56
C LEU A 75 7.29 -6.64 -16.52
N GLY A 76 8.58 -6.87 -16.25
CA GLY A 76 9.52 -7.66 -17.08
C GLY A 76 9.36 -7.43 -18.58
N VAL A 77 9.33 -6.17 -19.00
CA VAL A 77 9.22 -5.79 -20.42
C VAL A 77 10.41 -6.31 -21.24
N ASP A 78 11.55 -6.46 -20.59
CA ASP A 78 12.77 -7.02 -21.20
C ASP A 78 12.64 -8.52 -21.54
N SER A 79 11.63 -9.22 -21.01
CA SER A 79 11.34 -10.62 -21.37
C SER A 79 10.23 -10.75 -22.43
N LEU A 80 9.59 -9.66 -22.84
CA LEU A 80 8.63 -9.67 -23.95
C LEU A 80 9.35 -9.91 -25.28
N ASP A 81 8.62 -10.39 -26.27
CA ASP A 81 9.06 -10.45 -27.66
C ASP A 81 9.47 -9.06 -28.18
N GLY A 82 10.31 -9.05 -29.22
CA GLY A 82 10.91 -7.82 -29.76
C GLY A 82 9.88 -6.79 -30.22
N GLU A 83 8.75 -7.25 -30.76
CA GLU A 83 7.67 -6.38 -31.25
C GLU A 83 6.93 -5.70 -30.09
N ARG A 84 6.46 -6.47 -29.10
CA ARG A 84 5.79 -5.88 -27.91
C ARG A 84 6.69 -4.92 -27.14
N ARG A 85 8.00 -5.21 -27.07
CA ARG A 85 8.98 -4.31 -26.44
C ARG A 85 9.16 -3.01 -27.21
N ALA A 86 9.25 -3.09 -28.54
CA ALA A 86 9.30 -1.90 -29.39
C ALA A 86 8.03 -1.06 -29.21
N LEU A 87 6.86 -1.70 -29.25
CA LEU A 87 5.56 -1.06 -29.04
C LEU A 87 5.47 -0.34 -27.69
N TRP A 88 5.92 -0.98 -26.60
CA TRP A 88 6.00 -0.38 -25.26
C TRP A 88 6.76 0.96 -25.25
N THR A 89 7.92 0.99 -25.92
CA THR A 89 8.76 2.19 -26.00
C THR A 89 8.15 3.25 -26.90
N THR A 90 7.67 2.86 -28.09
CA THR A 90 7.05 3.78 -29.06
C THR A 90 5.82 4.48 -28.49
N LEU A 91 4.91 3.73 -27.86
CA LEU A 91 3.69 4.29 -27.27
C LEU A 91 4.00 5.24 -26.12
N TYR A 92 5.00 4.92 -25.30
CA TYR A 92 5.43 5.82 -24.22
C TYR A 92 5.95 7.15 -24.77
N GLU A 93 6.76 7.12 -25.83
CA GLU A 93 7.25 8.35 -26.47
C GLU A 93 6.12 9.16 -27.12
N GLN A 94 5.13 8.50 -27.71
CA GLN A 94 3.94 9.16 -28.22
C GLN A 94 3.15 9.83 -27.08
N ALA A 95 2.93 9.13 -25.97
CA ALA A 95 2.27 9.67 -24.78
C ALA A 95 3.03 10.85 -24.16
N GLN A 96 4.37 10.83 -24.17
CA GLN A 96 5.20 11.96 -23.73
C GLN A 96 5.07 13.17 -24.65
N ARG A 97 4.97 12.97 -25.97
CA ARG A 97 4.82 14.06 -26.95
C ARG A 97 3.47 14.77 -26.85
N ARG A 98 2.41 14.05 -26.50
CA ARG A 98 1.06 14.62 -26.32
C ARG A 98 0.91 15.45 -25.05
N ARG A 99 1.87 15.35 -24.13
CA ARG A 99 1.83 16.10 -22.88
C ARG A 99 1.88 17.61 -23.15
N PRO A 100 0.87 18.39 -22.74
CA PRO A 100 0.86 19.83 -22.96
C PRO A 100 2.04 20.49 -22.24
N ALA A 101 2.74 21.39 -22.93
CA ALA A 101 3.99 21.99 -22.48
C ALA A 101 3.92 22.77 -21.14
N GLY A 102 2.72 23.06 -20.64
CA GLY A 102 2.48 23.76 -19.37
C GLY A 102 2.33 22.86 -18.14
N GLU A 103 2.18 21.55 -18.30
CA GLU A 103 2.01 20.66 -17.14
C GLU A 103 3.39 20.21 -16.62
N ALA A 104 3.95 20.97 -15.69
CA ALA A 104 5.20 20.62 -15.02
C ALA A 104 5.15 19.15 -14.53
N PRO A 105 6.25 18.39 -14.60
CA PRO A 105 6.32 17.06 -13.99
C PRO A 105 5.89 17.17 -12.53
N GLN A 106 4.68 16.68 -12.21
CA GLN A 106 4.35 16.32 -10.84
C GLN A 106 5.21 15.11 -10.49
N ALA A 107 6.48 15.37 -10.22
CA ALA A 107 7.29 14.50 -9.42
C ALA A 107 6.51 14.31 -8.12
N GLY A 108 6.09 13.08 -7.83
CA GLY A 108 5.56 12.74 -6.51
C GLY A 108 6.45 13.40 -5.45
N ALA A 109 5.80 14.22 -4.63
CA ALA A 109 6.28 15.38 -3.87
C ALA A 109 7.71 15.32 -3.26
N PRO A 110 8.29 16.49 -2.94
CA PRO A 110 9.72 16.74 -2.89
C PRO A 110 10.42 16.08 -1.71
N ALA A 111 11.70 15.77 -1.89
CA ALA A 111 12.64 15.69 -0.79
C ALA A 111 12.70 17.07 -0.12
N SER A 112 12.09 17.20 1.05
CA SER A 112 12.36 18.30 1.97
C SER A 112 13.75 18.10 2.57
N THR A 113 14.79 18.37 1.80
CA THR A 113 16.07 18.79 2.37
C THR A 113 16.12 20.30 2.19
N GLY A 114 15.55 21.01 3.17
CA GLY A 114 15.77 22.43 3.34
C GLY A 114 17.26 22.67 3.54
N ARG A 115 17.94 23.01 2.45
CA ARG A 115 19.25 23.65 2.50
C ARG A 115 18.94 25.14 2.67
N PRO A 116 19.33 25.80 3.76
CA PRO A 116 18.95 27.18 3.98
C PRO A 116 19.54 28.05 2.86
N ALA A 117 18.66 28.79 2.19
CA ALA A 117 19.03 29.85 1.28
C ALA A 117 19.83 30.89 2.08
N ARG A 118 21.11 31.07 1.71
CA ARG A 118 21.93 32.18 2.19
C ARG A 118 21.35 33.48 1.68
N TRP A 119 20.66 34.20 2.56
CA TRP A 119 20.35 35.62 2.36
C TRP A 119 21.58 36.44 2.78
N PRO A 120 22.02 37.45 2.00
CA PRO A 120 23.03 38.38 2.46
C PRO A 120 22.35 39.37 3.42
N LEU A 121 22.52 39.16 4.73
CA LEU A 121 22.10 40.14 5.74
C LEU A 121 23.24 41.08 6.04
N GLY A 122 23.00 42.36 5.73
CA GLY A 122 23.81 43.47 6.17
C GLY A 122 23.76 43.65 7.69
N ARG A 123 24.93 44.05 8.20
CA ARG A 123 25.21 44.90 9.37
C ARG A 123 24.06 45.19 10.34
N GLY A 124 24.24 44.79 11.60
CA GLY A 124 23.54 45.43 12.73
C GLY A 124 23.63 44.70 14.07
N ALA A 125 24.50 45.20 14.95
CA ALA A 125 24.37 45.24 16.42
C ALA A 125 24.35 43.94 17.26
N THR A 126 25.54 43.64 17.78
CA THR A 126 25.91 43.29 19.17
C THR A 126 24.83 43.43 20.25
N VAL A 127 24.67 42.42 21.14
CA VAL A 127 24.70 42.53 22.62
C VAL A 127 25.06 41.16 23.24
N LEU A 128 25.96 41.22 24.24
CA LEU A 128 26.54 40.16 25.07
C LEU A 128 25.56 39.56 26.10
N LEU A 129 25.88 38.36 26.62
CA LEU A 129 25.82 37.89 28.03
C LEU A 129 25.95 36.34 27.99
N ALA A 130 27.11 35.71 28.25
CA ALA A 130 27.88 35.57 29.48
C ALA A 130 27.21 34.70 30.58
N ALA A 131 27.74 33.47 30.67
CA ALA A 131 28.08 32.70 31.87
C ALA A 131 26.99 32.27 32.87
N GLY A 132 26.96 30.95 33.13
CA GLY A 132 26.31 30.34 34.29
C GLY A 132 26.62 28.84 34.35
N LEU A 133 27.82 28.51 34.83
CA LEU A 133 28.34 27.16 35.12
C LEU A 133 28.27 26.94 36.64
N LEU A 134 28.08 25.69 37.08
CA LEU A 134 28.07 25.10 38.45
C LEU A 134 26.68 24.52 38.82
N ALA A 135 26.51 23.31 39.35
CA ALA A 135 27.43 22.49 40.13
C ALA A 135 27.22 20.97 39.94
N VAL A 136 28.33 20.26 40.04
CA VAL A 136 28.53 18.82 40.15
C VAL A 136 28.24 18.38 41.59
N CYS A 137 27.70 17.17 41.76
CA CYS A 137 28.03 16.14 42.78
C CYS A 137 26.80 15.35 43.24
N GLY A 138 26.77 14.05 42.94
CA GLY A 138 25.70 13.15 43.39
C GLY A 138 25.96 11.67 43.12
N VAL A 139 27.14 11.20 43.54
CA VAL A 139 27.42 9.84 44.07
C VAL A 139 27.10 8.61 43.21
N VAL A 140 28.20 7.97 42.82
CA VAL A 140 28.41 6.55 42.49
C VAL A 140 27.76 5.61 43.52
N ALA A 141 26.83 4.75 43.09
CA ALA A 141 26.56 3.44 43.70
C ALA A 141 25.71 2.59 42.75
N GLY A 142 26.29 1.54 42.16
CA GLY A 142 25.53 0.59 41.33
C GLY A 142 26.34 -0.15 40.27
N TYR A 143 27.63 -0.40 40.50
CA TYR A 143 28.34 -1.45 39.77
C TYR A 143 28.10 -2.77 40.51
N LEU A 144 27.74 -3.79 39.73
CA LEU A 144 27.76 -5.23 40.08
C LEU A 144 26.57 -5.75 40.93
N THR A 145 25.49 -6.14 40.25
CA THR A 145 24.84 -7.47 40.41
C THR A 145 23.68 -7.59 39.41
N GLY A 146 23.56 -8.75 38.75
CA GLY A 146 22.38 -9.10 37.97
C GLY A 146 22.54 -9.09 36.45
N ARG A 147 23.55 -9.80 35.92
CA ARG A 147 23.45 -10.35 34.56
C ARG A 147 22.46 -11.51 34.63
N SER A 148 21.18 -11.21 34.49
CA SER A 148 20.14 -12.22 34.27
C SER A 148 20.29 -12.72 32.85
N ASP A 149 20.66 -13.98 32.70
CA ASP A 149 20.45 -14.73 31.47
C ASP A 149 18.93 -14.75 31.21
N ALA A 150 18.45 -13.75 30.47
CA ALA A 150 17.13 -13.80 29.89
C ALA A 150 17.16 -14.93 28.85
N PRO A 151 16.31 -15.98 28.99
CA PRO A 151 16.17 -16.95 27.93
C PRO A 151 15.79 -16.18 26.67
N ALA A 152 16.44 -16.50 25.56
CA ALA A 152 16.06 -16.03 24.25
C ALA A 152 14.60 -16.43 24.02
N GLU A 153 13.68 -15.52 24.33
CA GLU A 153 12.33 -15.59 23.84
C GLU A 153 12.47 -15.55 22.33
N THR A 154 12.24 -16.72 21.74
CA THR A 154 11.87 -16.90 20.35
C THR A 154 10.54 -16.18 20.16
N GLY A 155 10.60 -14.85 20.16
CA GLY A 155 9.48 -14.00 19.77
C GLY A 155 9.08 -14.40 18.35
N PRO A 156 7.79 -14.60 18.09
CA PRO A 156 7.34 -15.04 16.77
C PRO A 156 7.77 -14.00 15.74
N THR A 157 8.65 -14.42 14.84
CA THR A 157 8.88 -13.77 13.55
C THR A 157 7.55 -13.73 12.80
N ALA A 158 6.83 -12.62 12.89
CA ALA A 158 5.68 -12.34 12.03
C ALA A 158 5.53 -10.83 11.81
N SER A 159 6.52 -10.23 11.15
CA SER A 159 6.23 -9.04 10.35
C SER A 159 5.35 -9.46 9.18
N ALA A 160 4.03 -9.40 9.35
CA ALA A 160 3.07 -9.51 8.27
C ALA A 160 2.04 -8.38 8.35
N VAL A 161 2.35 -7.29 7.67
CA VAL A 161 1.41 -6.28 7.17
C VAL A 161 1.79 -6.12 5.71
N PRO A 162 0.91 -6.15 4.69
CA PRO A 162 -0.56 -6.24 4.66
C PRO A 162 -1.08 -7.61 4.14
N GLY A 163 -2.35 -7.92 4.44
CA GLY A 163 -2.98 -9.19 4.07
C GLY A 163 -2.62 -10.30 5.05
N GLN A 164 -3.05 -10.14 6.31
CA GLN A 164 -2.83 -11.13 7.37
C GLN A 164 -3.51 -12.43 6.97
N ILE A 165 -2.73 -13.35 6.41
CA ILE A 165 -3.10 -14.74 6.21
C ILE A 165 -2.53 -15.51 7.40
N ALA A 166 -3.37 -16.26 8.09
CA ALA A 166 -2.98 -17.08 9.23
C ALA A 166 -3.63 -18.46 9.14
N ASP A 167 -2.99 -19.48 9.73
CA ASP A 167 -3.55 -20.85 9.80
C ASP A 167 -4.57 -21.00 10.96
N GLY A 168 -5.20 -19.89 11.40
CA GLY A 168 -6.07 -19.84 12.57
C GLY A 168 -6.85 -18.51 12.69
N PRO A 169 -7.54 -18.27 13.82
CA PRO A 169 -8.37 -17.09 14.01
C PRO A 169 -7.53 -15.81 13.98
N ILE A 170 -8.07 -14.76 13.39
CA ILE A 170 -7.42 -13.45 13.26
C ILE A 170 -8.15 -12.44 14.15
N ASP A 171 -7.41 -11.74 15.00
CA ASP A 171 -7.89 -10.61 15.80
C ASP A 171 -7.22 -9.30 15.34
N MET A 172 -8.04 -8.41 14.79
CA MET A 172 -7.66 -7.08 14.30
C MET A 172 -7.91 -5.98 15.32
N THR A 173 -8.16 -6.32 16.59
CA THR A 173 -8.46 -5.33 17.63
C THR A 173 -7.34 -4.29 17.73
N GLY A 174 -7.70 -3.03 17.49
CA GLY A 174 -6.75 -1.90 17.50
C GLY A 174 -5.77 -1.85 16.31
N GLN A 175 -5.90 -2.75 15.33
CA GLN A 175 -5.01 -2.83 14.17
C GLN A 175 -5.62 -2.19 12.91
N ARG A 176 -4.76 -1.86 11.92
CA ARG A 176 -5.23 -1.34 10.63
C ARG A 176 -5.79 -2.46 9.76
N ILE A 177 -7.02 -2.29 9.31
CA ILE A 177 -7.69 -3.17 8.36
C ILE A 177 -7.44 -2.66 6.93
N TYR A 178 -6.95 -3.54 6.08
CA TYR A 178 -6.80 -3.32 4.65
C TYR A 178 -7.97 -3.99 3.91
N TRP A 179 -8.34 -3.44 2.76
CA TRP A 179 -9.16 -4.16 1.80
C TRP A 179 -8.24 -4.95 0.87
N LEU A 180 -8.56 -6.21 0.63
CA LEU A 180 -7.89 -7.07 -0.33
C LEU A 180 -8.84 -7.36 -1.49
N GLN A 181 -8.49 -6.91 -2.70
CA GLN A 181 -9.25 -7.23 -3.90
C GLN A 181 -9.08 -8.70 -4.30
N PHE A 182 -7.89 -9.26 -4.07
CA PHE A 182 -7.56 -10.64 -4.40
C PHE A 182 -6.94 -11.33 -3.19
N VAL A 183 -7.48 -12.48 -2.82
CA VAL A 183 -7.00 -13.30 -1.71
C VAL A 183 -6.81 -14.73 -2.18
N ARG A 184 -5.63 -15.30 -1.95
CA ARG A 184 -5.33 -16.70 -2.23
C ARG A 184 -5.02 -17.44 -0.93
N LEU A 185 -5.72 -18.54 -0.68
CA LEU A 185 -5.65 -19.31 0.56
C LEU A 185 -5.55 -20.81 0.26
N ARG A 186 -5.14 -21.58 1.27
CA ARG A 186 -5.33 -23.03 1.33
C ARG A 186 -6.43 -23.36 2.34
N PRO A 187 -7.09 -24.52 2.25
CA PRO A 187 -7.97 -25.00 3.30
C PRO A 187 -7.29 -24.94 4.68
N GLY A 188 -7.99 -24.38 5.67
CA GLY A 188 -7.49 -24.10 7.01
C GLY A 188 -6.89 -22.71 7.21
N GLN A 189 -6.65 -21.94 6.13
CA GLN A 189 -6.14 -20.58 6.23
C GLN A 189 -7.26 -19.55 6.31
N SER A 190 -7.01 -18.49 7.05
CA SER A 190 -7.91 -17.35 7.22
C SER A 190 -7.25 -16.06 6.74
N ALA A 191 -8.03 -15.10 6.25
CA ALA A 191 -7.53 -13.78 5.91
C ALA A 191 -8.53 -12.66 6.16
N VAL A 192 -8.02 -11.49 6.56
CA VAL A 192 -8.82 -10.27 6.65
C VAL A 192 -9.07 -9.74 5.24
N VAL A 193 -10.30 -9.86 4.76
CA VAL A 193 -10.68 -9.46 3.39
C VAL A 193 -11.02 -7.98 3.34
N HIS A 194 -11.76 -7.50 4.34
CA HIS A 194 -12.26 -6.13 4.35
C HIS A 194 -12.58 -5.66 5.79
N GLY A 195 -12.96 -4.38 5.94
CA GLY A 195 -13.56 -3.87 7.18
C GLY A 195 -14.82 -3.02 6.95
N LYS A 196 -15.91 -3.35 7.65
CA LYS A 196 -17.17 -2.59 7.61
C LYS A 196 -17.10 -1.43 8.59
N ARG A 197 -17.33 -0.22 8.09
CA ARG A 197 -17.40 1.01 8.90
C ARG A 197 -18.81 1.25 9.40
N GLY A 198 -18.94 2.05 10.46
CA GLY A 198 -20.23 2.61 10.87
C GLY A 198 -20.83 3.52 9.78
N ALA A 199 -22.13 3.81 9.90
CA ALA A 199 -22.89 4.58 8.91
C ALA A 199 -22.36 6.01 8.68
N ARG A 200 -21.67 6.58 9.68
CA ARG A 200 -21.09 7.94 9.64
C ARG A 200 -19.67 7.92 10.20
N CYS A 201 -18.87 8.91 9.82
CA CYS A 201 -17.53 9.07 10.37
C CYS A 201 -17.57 9.27 11.89
N GLY A 202 -16.74 8.53 12.63
CA GLY A 202 -16.70 8.55 14.09
C GLY A 202 -17.80 7.72 14.78
N ALA A 203 -18.77 7.18 14.04
CA ALA A 203 -19.72 6.23 14.60
C ALA A 203 -19.01 4.92 14.98
N PRO A 204 -19.51 4.20 16.01
CA PRO A 204 -19.02 2.85 16.28
C PRO A 204 -19.22 1.96 15.05
N PRO A 205 -18.33 0.99 14.80
CA PRO A 205 -18.56 0.00 13.76
C PRO A 205 -19.79 -0.85 14.12
N PRO A 206 -20.53 -1.37 13.12
CA PRO A 206 -21.66 -2.24 13.38
C PRO A 206 -21.24 -3.46 14.20
N SER A 207 -22.18 -4.10 14.88
CA SER A 207 -22.00 -5.39 15.53
C SER A 207 -21.77 -6.51 14.50
N TRP A 208 -21.27 -7.66 14.93
CA TRP A 208 -21.11 -8.80 14.02
C TRP A 208 -22.46 -9.32 13.52
N ASP A 209 -23.48 -9.33 14.39
CA ASP A 209 -24.84 -9.76 14.04
C ASP A 209 -25.48 -8.87 12.97
N GLU A 210 -25.10 -7.59 12.89
CA GLU A 210 -25.51 -6.69 11.80
C GLU A 210 -24.69 -6.89 10.53
N VAL A 211 -23.41 -7.29 10.65
CA VAL A 211 -22.50 -7.49 9.52
C VAL A 211 -22.78 -8.79 8.79
N LEU A 212 -22.93 -9.90 9.52
CA LEU A 212 -23.04 -11.25 8.97
C LEU A 212 -24.13 -11.40 7.89
N PRO A 213 -25.34 -10.84 8.04
CA PRO A 213 -26.39 -10.95 7.02
C PRO A 213 -26.09 -10.21 5.71
N GLU A 214 -25.16 -9.25 5.72
CA GLU A 214 -24.75 -8.52 4.51
C GLU A 214 -23.67 -9.27 3.71
N LEU A 215 -23.06 -10.31 4.28
CA LEU A 215 -21.97 -11.04 3.64
C LEU A 215 -22.51 -12.05 2.61
N PRO A 216 -21.84 -12.20 1.45
CA PRO A 216 -22.29 -13.14 0.43
C PRO A 216 -22.11 -14.57 0.91
N ALA A 217 -23.04 -15.44 0.53
CA ALA A 217 -22.87 -16.87 0.67
C ALA A 217 -21.78 -17.35 -0.28
N VAL A 218 -20.83 -18.13 0.24
CA VAL A 218 -19.64 -18.62 -0.47
C VAL A 218 -19.49 -20.11 -0.18
N ALA A 219 -19.15 -20.91 -1.20
CA ALA A 219 -19.06 -22.36 -1.06
C ALA A 219 -17.69 -22.82 -0.52
N SER A 220 -16.64 -22.04 -0.77
CA SER A 220 -15.25 -22.37 -0.45
C SER A 220 -14.85 -22.14 1.01
N GLY A 221 -15.69 -21.49 1.83
CA GLY A 221 -15.32 -21.16 3.21
C GLY A 221 -16.45 -20.50 4.00
N GLU A 222 -16.08 -19.85 5.10
CA GLU A 222 -17.02 -19.11 5.95
C GLU A 222 -16.46 -17.76 6.39
N TRP A 223 -17.36 -16.89 6.83
CA TRP A 223 -17.02 -15.57 7.35
C TRP A 223 -16.94 -15.61 8.88
N ALA A 224 -15.95 -14.90 9.43
CA ALA A 224 -15.74 -14.76 10.87
C ALA A 224 -15.50 -13.30 11.28
N ASP A 225 -15.84 -12.99 12.53
CA ASP A 225 -15.54 -11.69 13.12
C ASP A 225 -14.06 -11.59 13.42
N GLY A 226 -13.39 -10.62 12.81
CA GLY A 226 -11.99 -10.31 13.10
C GLY A 226 -11.81 -9.26 14.20
N GLY A 227 -12.86 -8.85 14.91
CA GLY A 227 -12.79 -7.81 15.92
C GLY A 227 -12.79 -6.38 15.34
N VAL A 228 -12.53 -5.39 16.20
CA VAL A 228 -12.62 -3.97 15.86
C VAL A 228 -11.25 -3.34 15.66
N GLY A 229 -10.90 -3.12 14.41
CA GLY A 229 -9.73 -2.37 14.00
C GLY A 229 -10.09 -0.98 13.46
N TYR A 230 -9.23 -0.45 12.60
CA TYR A 230 -9.48 0.82 11.91
C TYR A 230 -9.11 0.78 10.43
N ARG A 231 -9.87 1.49 9.60
CA ARG A 231 -9.51 1.77 8.19
C ARG A 231 -9.12 3.23 8.05
N VAL A 232 -8.18 3.54 7.16
CA VAL A 232 -7.92 4.93 6.77
C VAL A 232 -8.93 5.30 5.68
N SER A 233 -9.87 6.20 6.01
CA SER A 233 -10.92 6.63 5.10
C SER A 233 -10.67 8.06 4.63
N ARG A 234 -10.68 8.27 3.31
CA ARG A 234 -10.58 9.62 2.74
C ARG A 234 -11.83 10.45 3.04
N ALA A 235 -13.01 9.83 3.00
CA ALA A 235 -14.29 10.49 3.30
C ALA A 235 -14.34 10.98 4.76
N CYS A 236 -13.73 10.24 5.68
CA CYS A 236 -13.64 10.60 7.09
C CYS A 236 -12.32 11.30 7.46
N GLN A 237 -11.47 11.62 6.48
CA GLN A 237 -10.19 12.33 6.65
C GLN A 237 -9.24 11.71 7.69
N GLY A 238 -9.27 10.39 7.90
CA GLY A 238 -8.41 9.75 8.89
C GLY A 238 -8.77 8.32 9.26
N PRO A 239 -8.15 7.78 10.34
CA PRO A 239 -8.50 6.49 10.91
C PRO A 239 -9.97 6.47 11.33
N THR A 240 -10.70 5.47 10.86
CA THR A 240 -12.12 5.26 11.15
C THR A 240 -12.29 3.85 11.70
N PRO A 241 -12.93 3.68 12.87
CA PRO A 241 -13.25 2.36 13.41
C PRO A 241 -13.99 1.50 12.39
N ALA A 242 -13.60 0.24 12.28
CA ALA A 242 -14.21 -0.72 11.38
C ALA A 242 -14.18 -2.13 11.99
N ARG A 243 -15.23 -2.92 11.75
CA ARG A 243 -15.24 -4.35 12.08
C ARG A 243 -14.55 -5.12 10.97
N ALA A 244 -13.54 -5.91 11.31
CA ALA A 244 -12.83 -6.75 10.37
C ALA A 244 -13.71 -7.92 9.92
N VAL A 245 -13.72 -8.17 8.61
CA VAL A 245 -14.39 -9.32 7.99
C VAL A 245 -13.30 -10.29 7.57
N VAL A 246 -13.27 -11.43 8.24
CA VAL A 246 -12.29 -12.50 8.01
C VAL A 246 -12.94 -13.61 7.22
N PHE A 247 -12.29 -14.08 6.16
CA PHE A 247 -12.69 -15.29 5.45
C PHE A 247 -11.81 -16.46 5.88
N SER A 248 -12.43 -17.58 6.25
CA SER A 248 -11.75 -18.83 6.60
C SER A 248 -12.01 -19.87 5.51
N ALA A 249 -10.95 -20.33 4.84
CA ALA A 249 -11.04 -21.26 3.72
C ALA A 249 -11.22 -22.70 4.20
N HIS A 250 -12.20 -23.41 3.63
CA HIS A 250 -12.52 -24.80 3.98
C HIS A 250 -12.37 -25.76 2.80
N ARG A 251 -12.72 -25.30 1.59
CA ARG A 251 -12.75 -26.12 0.38
C ARG A 251 -12.18 -25.34 -0.79
N GLN A 252 -11.54 -26.06 -1.70
CA GLN A 252 -11.04 -25.49 -2.94
C GLN A 252 -12.15 -24.85 -3.76
N GLY A 253 -11.84 -23.76 -4.43
CA GLY A 253 -12.78 -23.02 -5.26
C GLY A 253 -12.36 -21.57 -5.49
N THR A 254 -12.98 -20.95 -6.49
CA THR A 254 -12.80 -19.54 -6.81
C THR A 254 -14.14 -18.83 -6.71
N GLU A 255 -14.19 -17.79 -5.90
CA GLU A 255 -15.39 -16.99 -5.64
C GLU A 255 -15.13 -15.52 -6.02
N MET A 256 -16.08 -14.89 -6.70
CA MET A 256 -16.02 -13.48 -7.10
C MET A 256 -17.32 -12.77 -6.72
N PHE A 257 -17.22 -11.69 -5.96
CA PHE A 257 -18.39 -10.96 -5.47
C PHE A 257 -18.06 -9.49 -5.14
N ILE A 258 -19.09 -8.70 -4.85
CA ILE A 258 -18.95 -7.34 -4.35
C ILE A 258 -19.15 -7.37 -2.83
N LEU A 259 -18.21 -6.78 -2.09
CA LEU A 259 -18.26 -6.64 -0.64
C LEU A 259 -18.15 -5.17 -0.27
N TYR A 260 -19.26 -4.57 0.18
CA TYR A 260 -19.36 -3.15 0.53
C TYR A 260 -18.90 -2.20 -0.59
N ASP A 261 -19.43 -2.44 -1.80
CA ASP A 261 -19.13 -1.71 -3.04
C ASP A 261 -17.72 -1.94 -3.62
N ASP A 262 -16.89 -2.73 -2.95
CA ASP A 262 -15.55 -3.09 -3.42
C ASP A 262 -15.55 -4.53 -4.00
N PRO A 263 -14.97 -4.76 -5.20
CA PRO A 263 -14.88 -6.12 -5.76
C PRO A 263 -13.86 -6.96 -4.99
N VAL A 264 -14.19 -8.23 -4.79
CA VAL A 264 -13.33 -9.21 -4.11
C VAL A 264 -13.30 -10.51 -4.91
N THR A 265 -12.11 -11.09 -5.03
CA THR A 265 -11.86 -12.42 -5.57
C THR A 265 -11.13 -13.25 -4.53
N ILE A 266 -11.68 -14.41 -4.20
CA ILE A 266 -11.06 -15.38 -3.29
C ILE A 266 -10.75 -16.65 -4.09
N VAL A 267 -9.51 -17.11 -4.01
CA VAL A 267 -9.05 -18.38 -4.59
C VAL A 267 -8.58 -19.28 -3.46
N VAL A 268 -9.14 -20.48 -3.38
CA VAL A 268 -8.71 -21.53 -2.44
C VAL A 268 -8.08 -22.67 -3.22
N ASP A 269 -6.77 -22.86 -3.05
CA ASP A 269 -5.91 -23.86 -3.71
C ASP A 269 -5.67 -25.10 -2.82
#